data_AF-A0A1G5A4Y8-F1
#
_entry.id   AF-A0A1G5A4Y8-F1
#
_cell.length_a   1.000
_cell.length_b   1.000
_cell.length_c   1.000
_cell.angle_alpha   90.00
_cell.angle_beta   90.00
_cell.angle_gamma   90.00
#
_symmetry.space_group_name_H-M   'P 1'
#
loop_
_entity.id
_entity.type
_entity.pdbx_description
1 polymer ?
#
loop_
_entity_poly.entity_id
_entity_poly.type
_entity_poly.pdbx_seq_one_letter_code
_entity_poly.pdbx_strand_id
1 'polypeptide(L)'
;MESNGQAQQRSLQPVVELRAEGVSFAYAVRAPRSKGVIPPSSYQDSGFATLTDCLRDVAKALGGNFKRIYVRLDGHCVGERDIAELKEAPEKVAAELQLECDALNALLKPAAITAPKKAGPVVAE
;
A
#
# COMPACT_ATOMS: atom_id res chain seq x y z
N MET A 1 0.87 -45.12 6.38
CA MET A 1 0.00 -44.32 5.48
C MET A 1 0.05 -42.90 5.99
N GLU A 2 1.12 -42.21 5.57
CA GLU A 2 1.42 -40.86 6.01
C GLU A 2 0.51 -39.89 5.25
N SER A 3 -0.18 -39.05 6.03
CA SER A 3 -1.12 -38.04 5.56
C SER A 3 -0.46 -37.19 4.48
N ASN A 4 -0.94 -37.38 3.25
CA ASN A 4 -0.48 -36.67 2.07
C ASN A 4 -0.57 -35.16 2.34
N GLY A 5 0.58 -34.49 2.31
CA GLY A 5 0.79 -33.09 2.67
C GLY A 5 0.13 -32.10 1.71
N GLN A 6 -1.19 -32.17 1.58
CA GLN A 6 -1.99 -31.04 1.16
C GLN A 6 -2.07 -30.08 2.33
N ALA A 7 -0.95 -29.43 2.65
CA ALA A 7 -1.02 -28.06 3.09
C ALA A 7 -1.72 -27.33 1.93
N GLN A 8 -3.05 -27.28 2.02
CA GLN A 8 -3.93 -26.37 1.33
C GLN A 8 -3.09 -25.13 1.07
N GLN A 9 -2.71 -24.93 -0.19
CA GLN A 9 -1.89 -23.84 -0.66
C GLN A 9 -2.52 -22.59 -0.06
N ARG A 10 -2.00 -22.15 1.10
CA ARG A 10 -2.46 -20.94 1.76
C ARG A 10 -1.88 -19.89 0.84
N SER A 11 -2.62 -19.59 -0.23
CA SER A 11 -2.21 -18.69 -1.28
C SER A 11 -1.85 -17.39 -0.60
N LEU A 12 -0.57 -17.21 -0.34
CA LEU A 12 -0.04 -16.08 0.38
C LEU A 12 -0.45 -14.86 -0.45
N GLN A 13 -1.32 -14.03 0.11
CA GLN A 13 -1.96 -12.95 -0.63
C GLN A 13 -0.90 -11.97 -1.09
N PRO A 14 -0.78 -11.68 -2.38
CA PRO A 14 0.29 -10.83 -2.87
C PRO A 14 0.13 -9.42 -2.31
N VAL A 15 1.27 -8.77 -2.11
CA VAL A 15 1.34 -7.37 -1.69
C VAL A 15 1.57 -6.52 -2.93
N VAL A 16 0.65 -5.59 -3.19
CA VAL A 16 0.74 -4.62 -4.27
C VAL A 16 1.17 -3.28 -3.68
N GLU A 17 2.34 -2.81 -4.07
CA GLU A 17 2.88 -1.51 -3.69
C GLU A 17 2.62 -0.52 -4.83
N LEU A 18 1.69 0.41 -4.60
CA LEU A 18 1.34 1.53 -5.47
C LEU A 18 2.14 2.76 -5.07
N ARG A 19 2.64 3.51 -6.05
CA ARG A 19 3.40 4.75 -5.83
C ARG A 19 3.10 5.77 -6.92
N ALA A 20 3.07 7.05 -6.53
CA ALA A 20 3.10 8.16 -7.47
C ALA A 20 4.55 8.43 -7.93
N GLU A 21 4.77 8.48 -9.23
CA GLU A 21 6.03 8.82 -9.88
C GLU A 21 5.84 10.11 -10.70
N GLY A 22 5.90 11.25 -10.00
CA GLY A 22 5.68 12.56 -10.59
C GLY A 22 4.24 12.75 -11.07
N VAL A 23 4.04 12.75 -12.39
CA VAL A 23 2.72 12.88 -13.04
C VAL A 23 2.07 11.54 -13.37
N SER A 24 2.74 10.44 -13.04
CA SER A 24 2.30 9.07 -13.36
C SER A 24 2.26 8.20 -12.12
N PHE A 25 1.71 7.00 -12.25
CA PHE A 25 1.67 6.00 -11.20
C PHE A 25 2.39 4.73 -11.64
N ALA A 26 2.90 4.01 -10.65
CA ALA A 26 3.54 2.72 -10.81
C ALA A 26 3.07 1.75 -9.73
N TYR A 27 3.18 0.46 -10.02
CA TYR A 27 2.97 -0.59 -9.04
C TYR A 27 4.03 -1.68 -9.10
N ALA A 28 4.27 -2.31 -7.96
CA ALA A 28 5.07 -3.51 -7.86
C ALA A 28 4.31 -4.59 -7.08
N VAL A 29 4.44 -5.84 -7.51
CA VAL A 29 3.86 -7.00 -6.82
C VAL A 29 4.96 -7.75 -6.10
N ARG A 30 4.72 -8.06 -4.82
CA ARG A 30 5.63 -8.82 -3.97
C ARG A 30 4.92 -10.00 -3.32
N ALA A 31 5.70 -11.03 -3.02
CA ALA A 31 5.28 -12.04 -2.07
C ALA A 31 5.15 -11.42 -0.65
N PRO A 32 4.29 -11.97 0.21
CA PRO A 32 4.26 -11.59 1.62
C PRO A 32 5.61 -11.73 2.30
N ARG A 33 5.84 -10.88 3.30
CA ARG A 33 7.06 -10.95 4.13
C ARG A 33 7.13 -12.32 4.80
N SER A 34 8.27 -12.98 4.65
CA SER A 34 8.59 -14.20 5.36
C SER A 34 9.74 -13.89 6.33
N LYS A 35 9.55 -14.21 7.61
CA LYS A 35 10.57 -14.02 8.68
C LYS A 35 11.16 -12.59 8.74
N GLY A 36 10.35 -11.56 8.49
CA GLY A 36 10.77 -10.16 8.55
C GLY A 36 11.53 -9.64 7.33
N VAL A 37 11.82 -10.50 6.35
CA VAL A 37 12.49 -10.09 5.10
C VAL A 37 11.46 -9.58 4.10
N ILE A 38 11.75 -8.44 3.47
CA ILE A 38 10.98 -7.91 2.35
C ILE A 38 11.53 -8.58 1.08
N PRO A 39 10.76 -9.46 0.41
CA PRO A 39 11.21 -10.06 -0.84
C PRO A 39 11.31 -9.02 -1.96
N PRO A 40 12.13 -9.27 -2.99
CA PRO A 40 12.16 -8.43 -4.19
C PRO A 40 10.79 -8.38 -4.87
N SER A 41 10.57 -7.37 -5.71
CA SER A 41 9.42 -7.33 -6.61
C SER A 41 9.46 -8.52 -7.56
N SER A 42 8.39 -9.30 -7.59
CA SER A 42 8.20 -10.37 -8.57
C SER A 42 7.75 -9.80 -9.92
N TYR A 43 7.12 -8.64 -9.90
CA TYR A 43 6.61 -7.92 -11.06
C TYR A 43 6.57 -6.42 -10.74
N GLN A 44 6.75 -5.59 -11.74
CA GLN A 44 6.60 -4.15 -11.65
C GLN A 44 6.10 -3.59 -12.99
N ASP A 45 5.27 -2.57 -12.93
CA ASP A 45 4.83 -1.83 -14.11
C ASP A 45 4.59 -0.36 -13.75
N SER A 46 4.75 0.53 -14.73
CA SER A 46 4.73 1.99 -14.51
C SER A 46 4.23 2.76 -15.72
N GLY A 47 4.02 4.08 -15.53
CA GLY A 47 3.56 4.97 -16.60
C GLY A 47 2.03 5.11 -16.70
N PHE A 48 1.31 4.71 -15.66
CA PHE A 48 -0.15 4.88 -15.59
C PHE A 48 -0.51 6.34 -15.35
N ALA A 49 -1.46 6.88 -16.13
CA ALA A 49 -1.89 8.28 -15.98
C ALA A 49 -2.62 8.52 -14.65
N THR A 50 -3.37 7.53 -14.16
CA THR A 50 -4.14 7.65 -12.92
C THR A 50 -3.99 6.41 -12.03
N LEU A 51 -4.27 6.58 -10.74
CA LEU A 51 -4.35 5.45 -9.79
C LEU A 51 -5.42 4.43 -10.22
N THR A 52 -6.52 4.90 -10.80
CA THR A 52 -7.59 4.06 -11.33
C THR A 52 -7.11 3.16 -12.46
N ASP A 53 -6.33 3.68 -13.40
CA ASP A 53 -5.73 2.89 -14.50
C ASP A 53 -4.79 1.83 -13.93
N CYS A 54 -3.98 2.21 -12.95
CA CYS A 54 -3.06 1.31 -12.25
C CYS A 54 -3.82 0.15 -11.56
N LEU A 55 -4.93 0.44 -10.86
CA LEU A 55 -5.74 -0.59 -10.20
C LEU A 55 -6.44 -1.52 -11.20
N ARG A 56 -6.92 -0.99 -12.33
CA ARG A 56 -7.50 -1.81 -13.41
C ARG A 56 -6.46 -2.78 -13.96
N ASP A 57 -5.23 -2.33 -14.16
CA ASP A 57 -4.14 -3.17 -14.64
C ASP A 57 -3.76 -4.26 -13.63
N VAL A 58 -3.58 -3.89 -12.35
CA VAL A 58 -3.36 -4.84 -11.24
C VAL A 58 -4.43 -5.93 -11.23
N ALA A 59 -5.70 -5.55 -11.39
CA ALA A 59 -6.80 -6.50 -11.38
C ALA A 59 -6.81 -7.44 -12.60
N LYS A 60 -6.34 -6.98 -13.76
CA LYS A 60 -6.11 -7.82 -14.94
C LYS A 60 -4.95 -8.78 -14.70
N ALA A 61 -3.82 -8.29 -14.20
CA ALA A 61 -2.62 -9.07 -13.98
C ALA A 61 -2.81 -10.17 -12.91
N LEU A 62 -3.52 -9.86 -11.82
CA LEU A 62 -3.65 -10.77 -10.67
C LEU A 62 -4.98 -11.54 -10.62
N GLY A 63 -6.02 -11.06 -11.29
CA GLY A 63 -7.39 -11.58 -11.14
C GLY A 63 -7.64 -13.00 -11.66
N GLY A 64 -6.68 -13.62 -12.34
CA GLY A 64 -6.74 -15.05 -12.68
C GLY A 64 -6.25 -15.97 -11.55
N ASN A 65 -5.38 -15.47 -10.67
CA ASN A 65 -4.66 -16.29 -9.69
C ASN A 65 -5.05 -15.98 -8.24
N PHE A 66 -5.54 -14.77 -7.98
CA PHE A 66 -5.85 -14.30 -6.64
C PHE A 66 -7.25 -13.70 -6.57
N LYS A 67 -7.90 -13.85 -5.41
CA LYS A 67 -9.17 -13.18 -5.12
C LYS A 67 -8.96 -11.83 -4.43
N ARG A 68 -7.95 -11.75 -3.56
CA ARG A 68 -7.71 -10.61 -2.69
C ARG A 68 -6.23 -10.29 -2.64
N ILE A 69 -5.92 -9.01 -2.51
CA ILE A 69 -4.56 -8.48 -2.46
C ILE A 69 -4.40 -7.58 -1.24
N TYR A 70 -3.18 -7.48 -0.73
CA TYR A 70 -2.84 -6.47 0.25
C TYR A 70 -2.25 -5.25 -0.46
N VAL A 71 -2.74 -4.05 -0.16
CA VAL A 71 -2.36 -2.83 -0.87
C VAL A 71 -1.53 -1.93 0.04
N ARG A 72 -0.45 -1.38 -0.53
CA ARG A 72 0.34 -0.32 0.07
C ARG A 72 0.37 0.86 -0.88
N LEU A 73 0.00 2.05 -0.43
CA LEU A 73 0.04 3.27 -1.23
C LEU A 73 1.08 4.21 -0.64
N ASP A 74 2.07 4.60 -1.46
CA ASP A 74 3.20 5.45 -1.06
C ASP A 74 3.95 4.93 0.18
N GLY A 75 4.03 3.61 0.33
CA GLY A 75 4.66 2.96 1.49
C GLY A 75 3.75 2.77 2.72
N HIS A 76 2.55 3.35 2.72
CA HIS A 76 1.55 3.15 3.77
C HIS A 76 0.71 1.91 3.50
N CYS A 77 0.49 1.08 4.54
CA CYS A 77 -0.43 -0.05 4.44
C CYS A 77 -1.88 0.47 4.48
N VAL A 78 -2.59 0.35 3.37
CA VAL A 78 -3.97 0.82 3.18
C VAL A 78 -4.96 -0.36 3.12
N GLY A 79 -4.55 -1.50 3.70
CA GLY A 79 -5.42 -2.65 3.92
C GLY A 79 -5.54 -3.62 2.73
N GLU A 80 -6.50 -4.52 2.87
CA GLU A 80 -6.78 -5.60 1.93
C GLU A 80 -7.93 -5.20 1.00
N ARG A 81 -7.82 -5.54 -0.29
CA ARG A 81 -8.84 -5.24 -1.30
C ARG A 81 -9.16 -6.46 -2.15
N ASP A 82 -10.42 -6.59 -2.55
CA ASP A 82 -10.87 -7.65 -3.44
C ASP A 82 -10.58 -7.28 -4.91
N ILE A 83 -10.06 -8.23 -5.68
CA ILE A 83 -9.70 -7.99 -7.08
C ILE A 83 -10.96 -7.75 -7.94
N ALA A 84 -12.12 -8.34 -7.60
CA ALA A 84 -13.36 -8.04 -8.29
C ALA A 84 -13.76 -6.57 -8.11
N GLU A 85 -13.62 -6.03 -6.91
CA GLU A 85 -13.90 -4.60 -6.64
C GLU A 85 -12.99 -3.67 -7.45
N LEU A 86 -11.72 -4.04 -7.64
CA LEU A 86 -10.81 -3.28 -8.51
C LEU A 86 -11.24 -3.34 -9.99
N LYS A 87 -11.97 -4.37 -10.44
CA LYS A 87 -12.50 -4.43 -11.81
C LYS A 87 -13.80 -3.67 -11.95
N GLU A 88 -14.70 -3.82 -10.97
CA GLU A 88 -16.06 -3.31 -11.02
C GLU A 88 -16.13 -1.81 -10.69
N ALA A 89 -15.39 -1.36 -9.67
CA ALA A 89 -15.43 0.02 -9.18
C ALA A 89 -14.03 0.58 -8.87
N PRO A 90 -13.08 0.59 -9.83
CA PRO A 90 -11.71 1.04 -9.62
C PRO A 90 -11.61 2.50 -9.16
N GLU A 91 -12.54 3.36 -9.58
CA GLU A 91 -12.57 4.78 -9.19
C GLU A 91 -12.92 4.94 -7.70
N LYS A 92 -13.92 4.19 -7.23
CA LYS A 92 -14.31 4.15 -5.82
C LYS A 92 -13.15 3.64 -4.96
N VAL A 93 -12.55 2.52 -5.38
CA VAL A 93 -11.40 1.94 -4.66
C VAL A 93 -10.22 2.92 -4.64
N ALA A 94 -9.90 3.57 -5.77
CA ALA A 94 -8.84 4.58 -5.80
C ALA A 94 -9.09 5.72 -4.81
N ALA A 95 -10.32 6.24 -4.76
CA ALA A 95 -10.69 7.31 -3.83
C ALA A 95 -10.58 6.87 -2.37
N GLU A 96 -11.04 5.66 -2.02
CA GLU A 96 -10.90 5.10 -0.67
C GLU A 96 -9.42 4.95 -0.27
N LEU A 97 -8.60 4.35 -1.13
CA LEU A 97 -7.18 4.16 -0.88
C LEU A 97 -6.43 5.48 -0.71
N GLN A 98 -6.78 6.49 -1.52
CA GLN A 98 -6.19 7.81 -1.43
C GLN A 98 -6.57 8.51 -0.13
N LEU A 99 -7.83 8.38 0.30
CA LEU A 99 -8.33 8.93 1.56
C LEU A 99 -7.63 8.29 2.76
N GLU A 100 -7.48 6.96 2.78
CA GLU A 100 -6.76 6.24 3.83
C GLU A 100 -5.28 6.65 3.88
N CYS A 101 -4.64 6.77 2.72
CA CYS A 101 -3.25 7.21 2.63
C CYS A 101 -3.07 8.66 3.12
N ASP A 102 -3.98 9.58 2.76
CA ASP A 102 -3.94 10.96 3.25
C ASP A 102 -4.14 11.02 4.78
N ALA A 103 -5.08 10.24 5.32
CA ALA A 103 -5.30 10.13 6.76
C ALA A 103 -4.05 9.60 7.49
N LEU A 104 -3.40 8.56 6.96
CA LEU A 104 -2.15 8.03 7.52
C LEU A 104 -1.01 9.05 7.44
N ASN A 105 -0.92 9.79 6.34
CA ASN A 105 0.05 10.88 6.21
C ASN A 105 -0.21 12.02 7.19
N ALA A 106 -1.48 12.38 7.43
CA ALA A 106 -1.84 13.41 8.40
C ALA A 106 -1.46 13.02 9.84
N LEU A 107 -1.56 11.73 10.19
CA LEU A 107 -1.14 11.21 11.50
C LEU A 107 0.38 11.18 11.68
N LEU A 108 1.13 11.05 10.59
CA LEU A 108 2.60 10.96 10.60
C LEU A 108 3.29 12.32 10.49
N LYS A 109 2.58 13.38 10.08
CA LYS A 109 3.06 14.74 10.22
C LYS A 109 3.07 15.06 11.72
N PRO A 110 4.22 15.21 12.40
CA PRO A 110 4.21 15.80 13.73
C PRO A 110 3.60 17.18 13.55
N ALA A 111 2.47 17.44 14.23
CA ALA A 111 2.06 18.79 14.51
C ALA A 111 3.31 19.50 15.03
N ALA A 112 3.77 20.50 14.27
CA ALA A 112 4.90 21.31 14.68
C ALA A 112 4.60 21.78 16.10
N ILE A 113 5.27 21.19 17.08
CA ILE A 113 5.28 21.67 18.45
C ILE A 113 5.91 23.05 18.40
N THR A 114 5.08 24.07 18.26
CA THR A 114 5.45 25.45 18.53
C THR A 114 5.73 25.52 20.02
N ALA A 115 6.95 25.17 20.42
CA ALA A 115 7.41 25.33 21.79
C ALA A 115 7.36 26.83 22.14
N PRO A 116 6.58 27.27 23.14
CA PRO A 116 6.72 28.62 23.63
C PRO A 116 8.09 28.71 24.31
N LYS A 117 9.00 29.48 23.72
CA LYS A 117 10.24 29.92 24.39
C LYS A 117 9.83 30.68 25.65
N LYS A 118 9.84 30.00 26.80
CA LYS A 118 9.78 30.62 28.11
C LYS A 118 11.12 31.31 28.35
N ALA A 119 11.25 32.56 27.91
CA ALA A 119 12.34 33.43 28.31
C ALA A 119 12.16 33.78 29.79
N GLY A 120 12.84 33.04 30.66
CA GLY A 120 13.07 33.48 32.03
C GLY A 120 14.21 34.51 32.02
N PRO A 121 14.07 35.67 32.68
CA PRO A 121 15.21 36.54 32.91
C PRO A 121 16.11 35.89 33.97
N VAL A 122 17.37 35.66 33.61
CA VAL A 122 18.45 35.38 34.54
C VAL A 122 18.93 36.70 35.14
N VAL A 123 19.06 36.71 36.46
CA VAL A 123 19.58 37.82 37.27
C VAL A 123 21.11 37.83 37.26
N ALA A 124 21.70 39.01 37.08
CA ALA A 124 23.04 39.46 37.48
C ALA A 124 23.07 40.97 37.14
N GLU A 125 23.43 41.91 38.01
CA GLU A 125 24.47 41.97 39.05
C GLU A 125 24.05 42.92 40.17
#